data_AF-A0A381TW67-F1
#
_entry.id   AF-A0A381TW67-F1
#
_cell.length_a   1.000
_cell.length_b   1.000
_cell.length_c   1.000
_cell.angle_alpha   90.00
_cell.angle_beta   90.00
_cell.angle_gamma   90.00
#
_symmetry.space_group_name_H-M   'P 1'
#
loop_
_entity.id
_entity.type
_entity.pdbx_description
1 polymer ?
#
loop_
_entity_poly.entity_id
_entity_poly.type
_entity_poly.pdbx_seq_one_letter_code
_entity_poly.pdbx_strand_id
1 'polypeptide(L)'
;MRRVALLQCFLMASAVLLCTAPSASADVAETVISDNVTWTGEQSVEGTVRIVSGGHLTIDGTEVRMHSNSSIVVEAGGTLTLNQASVVAEEPPTAIASMGYWDEANMSKFKVPGDGISGSFSVKMQAMEGDSYYGDAAHVAGEAISINGSSHTFSFADGAGDVWIGLTGYSSSAVTVASITIEPEVGGSSTILGSDLESVNMRSAGEQDFTIQIEGEMTSGNSAVSGGRITVNGAMSADDTDFDRVGPVILGNSGEIELLGDSAFSGSLDDHDVRAGPDSAVYWGEDVSGSGGLIDRWERRVSGQTIQVDADYVVLRITGIGPQESTQEIFSLGGFASVDSGSERVVEIGYSDGTVWTESATIEVVTYVTGWNPETSGIGNYGGGPVTLSWAQNTVLDSGTPYVEWESLEIANGASTKSTGQSMPILARLANRGTASALLYFTCDVVETGLEANIGGFQEVGIDAGESVEVSFGWRNSEVGDATLSCRVLTPSQLVEEDAFGGGSISTGLATWTEPVEGDSLPILPLLAAIVVGVGIAGMTMLRRASDAIVETEEEDPSYSKDEY
;
A
#
# COMPACT_ATOMS: atom_id res chain seq x y z
N MET A 1 -43.97 23.71 26.81
CA MET A 1 -43.28 25.00 26.61
C MET A 1 -41.86 25.09 27.21
N ARG A 2 -41.37 24.14 28.03
CA ARG A 2 -39.97 24.14 28.53
C ARG A 2 -38.93 23.42 27.65
N ARG A 3 -39.36 22.64 26.65
CA ARG A 3 -38.45 21.89 25.74
C ARG A 3 -38.07 22.63 24.44
N VAL A 4 -38.79 23.69 24.09
CA VAL A 4 -38.47 24.53 22.91
C VAL A 4 -37.45 25.61 23.26
N ALA A 5 -37.48 26.14 24.49
CA ALA A 5 -36.52 27.14 24.96
C ALA A 5 -35.10 26.57 25.16
N LEU A 6 -34.96 25.30 25.54
CA LEU A 6 -33.66 24.64 25.68
C LEU A 6 -33.00 24.38 24.32
N LEU A 7 -33.78 24.10 23.28
CA LEU A 7 -33.27 23.89 21.92
C LEU A 7 -32.84 25.21 21.25
N GLN A 8 -33.54 26.31 21.52
CA GLN A 8 -33.13 27.66 21.08
C GLN A 8 -31.90 28.18 21.82
N CYS A 9 -31.71 27.87 23.10
CA CYS A 9 -30.48 28.22 23.82
C CYS A 9 -29.26 27.40 23.36
N PHE A 10 -29.46 26.12 22.97
CA PHE A 10 -28.37 25.30 22.41
C PHE A 10 -27.97 25.74 21.00
N LEU A 11 -28.95 26.14 20.16
CA LEU A 11 -28.69 26.68 18.82
C LEU A 11 -28.02 28.07 18.85
N MET A 12 -28.33 28.91 19.85
CA MET A 12 -27.61 30.19 20.03
C MET A 12 -26.22 30.03 20.65
N ALA A 13 -25.97 28.98 21.45
CA ALA A 13 -24.63 28.67 21.96
C ALA A 13 -23.71 28.09 20.87
N SER A 14 -24.24 27.28 19.94
CA SER A 14 -23.49 26.80 18.77
C SER A 14 -23.21 27.91 17.73
N ALA A 15 -24.02 28.97 17.68
CA ALA A 15 -23.76 30.13 16.82
C ALA A 15 -22.69 31.09 17.38
N VAL A 16 -22.36 31.02 18.66
CA VAL A 16 -21.34 31.88 19.31
C VAL A 16 -19.97 31.20 19.44
N LEU A 17 -19.87 29.88 19.24
CA LEU A 17 -18.59 29.17 19.11
C LEU A 17 -18.04 29.06 17.67
N LEU A 18 -18.74 29.62 16.68
CA LEU A 18 -18.25 29.79 15.30
C LEU A 18 -17.61 31.17 15.05
N CYS A 19 -17.45 31.97 16.10
CA CYS A 19 -16.63 33.19 16.08
C CYS A 19 -15.37 32.99 16.94
N THR A 20 -14.56 31.98 16.61
CA THR A 20 -13.12 32.12 16.89
C THR A 20 -12.63 33.24 16.00
N ALA A 21 -12.15 34.31 16.62
CA ALA A 21 -11.51 35.43 15.93
C ALA A 21 -10.59 34.89 14.83
N PRO A 22 -10.54 35.53 13.64
CA PRO A 22 -9.41 35.27 12.77
C PRO A 22 -8.18 35.54 13.62
N SER A 23 -7.35 34.51 13.82
CA SER A 23 -5.94 34.74 14.00
C SER A 23 -5.60 35.71 12.88
N ALA A 24 -5.26 36.94 13.20
CA ALA A 24 -4.68 37.85 12.25
C ALA A 24 -3.33 37.24 11.84
N SER A 25 -3.38 36.25 10.95
CA SER A 25 -2.35 36.05 9.95
C SER A 25 -2.28 37.39 9.24
N ALA A 26 -1.08 37.93 9.07
CA ALA A 26 -0.90 39.01 8.11
C ALA A 26 -1.56 38.54 6.80
N ASP A 27 -2.54 39.30 6.29
CA ASP A 27 -3.10 39.04 4.97
C ASP A 27 -1.92 39.08 4.00
N VAL A 28 -1.50 37.92 3.51
CA VAL A 28 -0.63 37.85 2.33
C VAL A 28 -1.44 38.51 1.23
N ALA A 29 -0.85 39.50 0.55
CA ALA A 29 -1.54 40.21 -0.51
C ALA A 29 -2.03 39.20 -1.56
N GLU A 30 -3.35 39.07 -1.75
CA GLU A 30 -3.95 38.14 -2.70
C GLU A 30 -4.55 38.91 -3.88
N THR A 31 -4.18 38.52 -5.09
CA THR A 31 -4.78 38.98 -6.35
C THR A 31 -5.58 37.84 -6.96
N VAL A 32 -6.89 38.01 -7.11
CA VAL A 32 -7.78 36.99 -7.68
C VAL A 32 -8.12 37.32 -9.13
N ILE A 33 -7.89 36.36 -10.03
CA ILE A 33 -8.21 36.44 -11.46
C ILE A 33 -9.43 35.55 -11.73
N SER A 34 -10.60 36.17 -11.92
CA SER A 34 -11.89 35.49 -12.20
C SER A 34 -12.37 35.64 -13.65
N ASP A 35 -11.65 36.43 -14.44
CA ASP A 35 -11.97 36.75 -15.84
C ASP A 35 -10.67 36.74 -16.67
N ASN A 36 -10.75 37.09 -17.94
CA ASN A 36 -9.58 37.22 -18.81
C ASN A 36 -8.79 38.48 -18.46
N VAL A 37 -7.54 38.31 -18.04
CA VAL A 37 -6.59 39.38 -17.70
C VAL A 37 -5.29 39.15 -18.46
N THR A 38 -4.72 40.23 -19.01
CA THR A 38 -3.43 40.19 -19.70
C THR A 38 -2.48 41.18 -19.06
N TRP A 39 -1.29 40.71 -18.69
CA TRP A 39 -0.17 41.53 -18.23
C TRP A 39 0.84 41.70 -19.37
N THR A 40 1.06 42.95 -19.78
CA THR A 40 1.95 43.31 -20.91
C THR A 40 3.10 44.22 -20.49
N GLY A 41 3.29 44.43 -19.19
CA GLY A 41 4.35 45.26 -18.64
C GLY A 41 4.87 44.65 -17.34
N GLU A 42 6.07 45.04 -16.96
CA GLU A 42 6.78 44.42 -15.83
C GLU A 42 5.91 44.42 -14.57
N GLN A 43 5.82 43.26 -13.92
CA GLN A 43 5.10 43.09 -12.66
C GLN A 43 6.05 42.64 -11.56
N SER A 44 5.69 42.98 -10.32
CA SER A 44 6.31 42.46 -9.11
C SER A 44 5.21 41.85 -8.23
N VAL A 45 5.40 40.61 -7.78
CA VAL A 45 4.41 39.86 -7.00
C VAL A 45 4.95 39.59 -5.60
N GLU A 46 4.38 40.24 -4.59
CA GLU A 46 4.73 40.10 -3.15
C GLU A 46 3.82 39.12 -2.39
N GLY A 47 2.92 38.41 -3.09
CA GLY A 47 1.93 37.53 -2.47
C GLY A 47 1.38 36.47 -3.41
N THR A 48 0.08 36.16 -3.32
CA THR A 48 -0.54 35.09 -4.12
C THR A 48 -1.34 35.68 -5.28
N VAL A 49 -1.09 35.18 -6.49
CA VAL A 49 -1.95 35.37 -7.66
C VAL A 49 -2.78 34.10 -7.83
N ARG A 50 -4.07 34.17 -7.57
CA ARG A 50 -4.98 33.03 -7.66
C ARG A 50 -5.90 33.14 -8.87
N ILE A 51 -5.76 32.21 -9.81
CA ILE A 51 -6.57 32.12 -11.02
C ILE A 51 -7.64 31.06 -10.75
N VAL A 52 -8.87 31.53 -10.55
CA VAL A 52 -10.01 30.66 -10.18
C VAL A 52 -10.66 30.06 -11.43
N SER A 53 -11.56 29.09 -11.25
CA SER A 53 -12.33 28.50 -12.35
C SER A 53 -12.97 29.57 -13.27
N GLY A 54 -12.67 29.50 -14.57
CA GLY A 54 -13.12 30.44 -15.60
C GLY A 54 -12.27 31.70 -15.74
N GLY A 55 -11.33 31.94 -14.83
CA GLY A 55 -10.32 32.99 -14.94
C GLY A 55 -9.18 32.58 -15.86
N HIS A 56 -8.62 33.56 -16.58
CA HIS A 56 -7.50 33.34 -17.48
C HIS A 56 -6.48 34.47 -17.32
N LEU A 57 -5.27 34.14 -16.89
CA LEU A 57 -4.17 35.10 -16.84
C LEU A 57 -3.21 34.83 -17.99
N THR A 58 -3.03 35.81 -18.87
CA THR A 58 -1.96 35.82 -19.88
C THR A 58 -0.85 36.77 -19.45
N ILE A 59 0.38 36.30 -19.40
CA ILE A 59 1.58 37.14 -19.29
C ILE A 59 2.21 37.17 -20.67
N ASP A 60 2.31 38.36 -21.27
CA ASP A 60 2.62 38.52 -22.70
C ASP A 60 3.77 39.51 -22.92
N GLY A 61 4.89 39.01 -23.46
CA GLY A 61 6.02 39.84 -23.86
C GLY A 61 6.71 40.61 -22.72
N THR A 62 6.62 40.11 -21.48
CA THR A 62 7.08 40.84 -20.29
C THR A 62 7.63 39.94 -19.19
N GLU A 63 8.33 40.55 -18.24
CA GLU A 63 8.88 39.87 -17.06
C GLU A 63 7.97 40.08 -15.84
N VAL A 64 7.75 39.01 -15.09
CA VAL A 64 7.14 39.03 -13.76
C VAL A 64 8.18 38.60 -12.75
N ARG A 65 8.51 39.53 -11.84
CA ARG A 65 9.42 39.28 -10.72
C ARG A 65 8.62 38.79 -9.51
N MET A 66 8.95 37.60 -9.05
CA MET A 66 8.32 36.94 -7.92
C MET A 66 9.18 37.16 -6.68
N HIS A 67 8.64 37.83 -5.66
CA HIS A 67 9.34 38.00 -4.39
C HIS A 67 9.32 36.72 -3.55
N SER A 68 10.17 36.65 -2.54
CA SER A 68 10.21 35.51 -1.63
C SER A 68 8.86 35.17 -1.00
N ASN A 69 8.52 33.89 -1.02
CA ASN A 69 7.26 33.31 -0.53
C ASN A 69 6.00 33.72 -1.33
N SER A 70 6.17 34.31 -2.52
CA SER A 70 5.05 34.56 -3.43
C SER A 70 4.60 33.29 -4.16
N SER A 71 3.42 33.34 -4.78
CA SER A 71 2.85 32.19 -5.47
C SER A 71 1.91 32.56 -6.62
N ILE A 72 1.85 31.69 -7.62
CA ILE A 72 0.77 31.63 -8.61
C ILE A 72 0.02 30.32 -8.39
N VAL A 73 -1.29 30.39 -8.19
CA VAL A 73 -2.17 29.23 -7.99
C VAL A 73 -3.22 29.21 -9.09
N VAL A 74 -3.17 28.19 -9.94
CA VAL A 74 -4.17 27.93 -10.97
C VAL A 74 -5.13 26.88 -10.44
N GLU A 75 -6.33 27.28 -10.01
CA GLU A 75 -7.34 26.34 -9.55
C GLU A 75 -7.91 25.52 -10.73
N ALA A 76 -8.58 24.40 -10.42
CA ALA A 76 -9.26 23.60 -11.44
C ALA A 76 -10.22 24.47 -12.29
N GLY A 77 -10.08 24.39 -13.61
CA GLY A 77 -10.82 25.20 -14.57
C GLY A 77 -10.31 26.64 -14.77
N GLY A 78 -9.24 27.04 -14.09
CA GLY A 78 -8.48 28.26 -14.37
C GLY A 78 -7.34 28.01 -15.36
N THR A 79 -6.83 29.07 -15.98
CA THR A 79 -5.75 28.95 -16.98
C THR A 79 -4.68 30.03 -16.79
N LEU A 80 -3.41 29.61 -16.82
CA LEU A 80 -2.24 30.47 -16.93
C LEU A 80 -1.60 30.31 -18.32
N THR A 81 -1.31 31.42 -19.00
CA THR A 81 -0.57 31.42 -20.26
C THR A 81 0.64 32.33 -20.17
N LEU A 82 1.83 31.79 -20.44
CA LEU A 82 3.06 32.53 -20.66
C LEU A 82 3.31 32.60 -22.17
N ASN A 83 3.38 33.80 -22.73
CA ASN A 83 3.69 34.00 -24.14
C ASN A 83 4.83 35.01 -24.27
N GLN A 84 6.00 34.54 -24.70
CA GLN A 84 7.21 35.39 -24.78
C GLN A 84 7.48 36.11 -23.45
N ALA A 85 7.24 35.42 -22.33
CA ALA A 85 7.25 35.99 -21.00
C ALA A 85 8.31 35.32 -20.11
N SER A 86 8.75 36.04 -19.08
CA SER A 86 9.69 35.52 -18.09
C SER A 86 9.08 35.62 -16.70
N VAL A 87 9.06 34.51 -15.95
CA VAL A 87 8.67 34.49 -14.54
C VAL A 87 9.91 34.16 -13.72
N VAL A 88 10.44 35.14 -12.99
CA VAL A 88 11.76 35.04 -12.36
C VAL A 88 11.69 35.31 -10.87
N ALA A 89 12.42 34.53 -10.10
CA ALA A 89 12.66 34.78 -8.68
C ALA A 89 13.41 36.10 -8.48
N GLU A 90 13.13 36.81 -7.39
CA GLU A 90 13.96 37.91 -6.93
C GLU A 90 15.32 37.38 -6.43
N GLU A 91 15.29 36.28 -5.69
CA GLU A 91 16.47 35.61 -5.14
C GLU A 91 16.51 34.12 -5.58
N PRO A 92 16.94 33.81 -6.81
CA PRO A 92 17.04 32.41 -7.26
C PRO A 92 18.15 31.64 -6.52
N PRO A 93 18.11 30.30 -6.49
CA PRO A 93 19.22 29.48 -5.98
C PRO A 93 20.56 29.86 -6.62
N THR A 94 21.60 30.08 -5.80
CA THR A 94 22.91 30.59 -6.27
C THR A 94 24.06 29.61 -6.05
N ALA A 95 23.82 28.48 -5.39
CA ALA A 95 24.84 27.50 -5.09
C ALA A 95 24.72 26.28 -6.00
N ILE A 96 25.74 25.43 -5.98
CA ILE A 96 25.73 24.10 -6.59
C ILE A 96 26.12 23.04 -5.55
N ALA A 97 25.68 21.80 -5.74
CA ALA A 97 25.99 20.68 -4.87
C ALA A 97 26.45 19.46 -5.68
N SER A 98 27.40 18.71 -5.13
CA SER A 98 27.83 17.44 -5.73
C SER A 98 26.77 16.35 -5.58
N MET A 99 26.82 15.36 -6.48
CA MET A 99 25.90 14.22 -6.52
C MET A 99 26.33 13.05 -5.62
N GLY A 100 27.43 13.19 -4.86
CA GLY A 100 27.89 12.18 -3.90
C GLY A 100 28.71 11.03 -4.47
N TYR A 101 28.95 10.97 -5.79
CA TYR A 101 29.76 9.92 -6.42
C TYR A 101 31.26 10.07 -6.13
N TRP A 102 31.93 8.92 -5.94
CA TRP A 102 33.36 8.86 -5.62
C TRP A 102 34.25 8.35 -6.75
N ASP A 103 33.68 7.77 -7.81
CA ASP A 103 34.46 7.30 -8.95
C ASP A 103 34.85 8.47 -9.86
N GLU A 104 36.00 8.37 -10.51
CA GLU A 104 36.59 9.48 -11.28
C GLU A 104 35.71 9.93 -12.47
N ALA A 105 34.91 9.02 -13.03
CA ALA A 105 34.06 9.25 -14.18
C ALA A 105 32.81 10.05 -13.81
N ASN A 106 32.21 9.76 -12.65
CA ASN A 106 30.97 10.39 -12.18
C ASN A 106 31.20 11.49 -11.14
N MET A 107 32.41 11.60 -10.57
CA MET A 107 32.76 12.62 -9.57
C MET A 107 32.37 14.01 -10.06
N SER A 108 31.64 14.74 -9.22
CA SER A 108 31.23 16.10 -9.51
C SER A 108 32.42 17.06 -9.48
N LYS A 109 32.48 17.97 -10.46
CA LYS A 109 33.60 18.91 -10.60
C LYS A 109 33.09 20.28 -11.05
N PHE A 110 33.80 21.32 -10.66
CA PHE A 110 33.58 22.67 -11.18
C PHE A 110 34.89 23.27 -11.68
N LYS A 111 34.79 24.21 -12.63
CA LYS A 111 35.95 24.88 -13.22
C LYS A 111 36.20 26.21 -12.53
N VAL A 112 37.43 26.40 -12.09
CA VAL A 112 37.98 27.69 -11.68
C VAL A 112 38.58 28.37 -12.92
N PRO A 113 38.08 29.53 -13.35
CA PRO A 113 38.66 30.27 -14.45
C PRO A 113 39.97 30.93 -14.00
N GLY A 114 41.10 30.43 -14.50
CA GLY A 114 42.43 30.95 -14.20
C GLY A 114 43.15 31.51 -15.42
N ASP A 115 42.63 31.24 -16.63
CA ASP A 115 43.18 31.78 -17.86
C ASP A 115 43.17 33.32 -17.86
N GLY A 116 44.33 33.91 -18.16
CA GLY A 116 44.51 35.36 -18.20
C GLY A 116 44.87 36.01 -16.86
N ILE A 117 44.88 35.26 -15.76
CA ILE A 117 45.42 35.73 -14.49
C ILE A 117 46.96 35.74 -14.57
N SER A 118 47.57 36.88 -14.25
CA SER A 118 49.03 37.02 -14.22
C SER A 118 49.56 36.81 -12.80
N GLY A 119 50.60 35.99 -12.64
CA GLY A 119 51.18 35.68 -11.34
C GLY A 119 50.43 34.58 -10.61
N SER A 120 50.85 34.32 -9.37
CA SER A 120 50.17 33.34 -8.52
C SER A 120 48.78 33.86 -8.08
N PHE A 121 47.87 32.95 -7.77
CA PHE A 121 46.55 33.32 -7.25
C PHE A 121 46.02 32.28 -6.26
N SER A 122 45.17 32.73 -5.35
CA SER A 122 44.43 31.85 -4.44
C SER A 122 42.95 31.85 -4.74
N VAL A 123 42.29 30.73 -4.47
CA VAL A 123 40.85 30.58 -4.65
C VAL A 123 40.24 30.13 -3.34
N LYS A 124 39.42 30.98 -2.75
CA LYS A 124 38.63 30.65 -1.57
C LYS A 124 37.27 30.11 -2.01
N MET A 125 37.04 28.84 -1.75
CA MET A 125 35.76 28.16 -1.96
C MET A 125 34.91 28.24 -0.68
N GLN A 126 33.66 28.66 -0.79
CA GLN A 126 32.75 28.90 0.34
C GLN A 126 31.58 27.92 0.27
N ALA A 127 31.31 27.22 1.37
CA ALA A 127 30.14 26.33 1.50
C ALA A 127 28.86 27.16 1.62
N MET A 128 27.70 26.55 1.39
CA MET A 128 26.41 27.17 1.70
C MET A 128 26.28 27.50 3.19
N GLU A 129 25.42 28.46 3.52
CA GLU A 129 25.13 28.78 4.91
C GLU A 129 24.56 27.56 5.63
N GLY A 130 25.14 27.20 6.76
CA GLY A 130 24.78 26.00 7.53
C GLY A 130 25.59 24.75 7.18
N ASP A 131 26.23 24.71 6.01
CA ASP A 131 27.03 23.59 5.57
C ASP A 131 28.51 23.68 6.00
N SER A 132 29.19 22.54 5.97
CA SER A 132 30.61 22.43 6.29
C SER A 132 31.26 21.32 5.49
N TYR A 133 32.51 21.55 5.08
CA TYR A 133 33.37 20.57 4.40
C TYR A 133 33.93 19.48 5.32
N TYR A 134 33.28 19.19 6.44
CA TYR A 134 33.87 18.33 7.46
C TYR A 134 33.94 16.88 6.99
N GLY A 135 35.17 16.38 6.80
CA GLY A 135 35.41 15.01 6.33
C GLY A 135 35.42 14.86 4.80
N ASP A 136 35.25 15.96 4.07
CA ASP A 136 35.21 15.96 2.61
C ASP A 136 36.61 16.09 2.00
N ALA A 137 36.70 15.81 0.71
CA ALA A 137 37.92 15.98 -0.07
C ALA A 137 37.66 16.71 -1.40
N ALA A 138 38.64 17.53 -1.79
CA ALA A 138 38.74 18.13 -3.10
C ALA A 138 39.84 17.43 -3.91
N HIS A 139 39.65 17.29 -5.22
CA HIS A 139 40.58 16.62 -6.12
C HIS A 139 41.09 17.61 -7.16
N VAL A 140 42.38 17.89 -7.15
CA VAL A 140 43.02 18.89 -8.01
C VAL A 140 44.23 18.26 -8.68
N ALA A 141 44.29 18.27 -10.01
CA ALA A 141 45.38 17.67 -10.79
C ALA A 141 45.71 16.20 -10.42
N GLY A 142 44.69 15.44 -9.98
CA GLY A 142 44.83 14.03 -9.56
C GLY A 142 45.26 13.84 -8.10
N GLU A 143 45.49 14.91 -7.35
CA GLU A 143 45.78 14.85 -5.91
C GLU A 143 44.51 15.09 -5.08
N ALA A 144 44.32 14.25 -4.05
CA ALA A 144 43.24 14.41 -3.08
C ALA A 144 43.69 15.31 -1.91
N ILE A 145 42.93 16.36 -1.65
CA ILE A 145 43.18 17.38 -0.63
C ILE A 145 42.01 17.32 0.37
N SER A 146 42.31 17.06 1.64
CA SER A 146 41.30 17.15 2.70
C SER A 146 40.86 18.61 2.89
N ILE A 147 39.55 18.84 2.82
CA ILE A 147 38.92 20.14 3.07
C ILE A 147 38.16 20.08 4.41
N ASN A 148 37.92 21.23 5.03
CA ASN A 148 37.22 21.31 6.33
C ASN A 148 36.69 22.74 6.59
N GLY A 149 35.71 22.86 7.48
CA GLY A 149 35.07 24.11 7.86
C GLY A 149 34.11 24.64 6.79
N SER A 150 33.67 25.89 6.93
CA SER A 150 32.75 26.52 5.98
C SER A 150 33.45 27.09 4.74
N SER A 151 34.78 27.06 4.67
CA SER A 151 35.54 27.53 3.51
C SER A 151 36.89 26.84 3.41
N HIS A 152 37.40 26.68 2.18
CA HIS A 152 38.74 26.19 1.92
C HIS A 152 39.47 27.10 0.92
N THR A 153 40.80 27.20 1.01
CA THR A 153 41.59 28.05 0.10
C THR A 153 42.62 27.22 -0.64
N PHE A 154 42.50 27.19 -1.96
CA PHE A 154 43.47 26.61 -2.88
C PHE A 154 44.49 27.68 -3.31
N SER A 155 45.71 27.27 -3.63
CA SER A 155 46.76 28.15 -4.13
C SER A 155 47.31 27.60 -5.44
N PHE A 156 47.37 28.45 -6.46
CA PHE A 156 47.79 28.10 -7.80
C PHE A 156 49.00 28.94 -8.20
N ALA A 157 49.97 28.28 -8.84
CA ALA A 157 51.17 28.94 -9.35
C ALA A 157 50.86 29.78 -10.59
N ASP A 158 51.76 30.70 -10.92
CA ASP A 158 51.70 31.46 -12.17
C ASP A 158 51.61 30.52 -13.38
N GLY A 159 50.72 30.83 -14.31
CA GLY A 159 50.47 30.02 -15.50
C GLY A 159 49.67 28.73 -15.27
N ALA A 160 48.96 28.57 -14.15
CA ALA A 160 48.10 27.39 -13.91
C ALA A 160 46.94 27.26 -14.93
N GLY A 161 46.47 28.39 -15.48
CA GLY A 161 45.31 28.43 -16.38
C GLY A 161 44.01 27.99 -15.69
N ASP A 162 43.02 27.56 -16.47
CA ASP A 162 41.78 26.98 -15.96
C ASP A 162 42.02 25.66 -15.20
N VAL A 163 41.41 25.53 -14.01
CA VAL A 163 41.59 24.36 -13.14
C VAL A 163 40.25 23.73 -12.79
N TRP A 164 40.15 22.41 -12.97
CA TRP A 164 39.00 21.63 -12.48
C TRP A 164 39.24 21.15 -11.05
N ILE A 165 38.25 21.37 -10.18
CA ILE A 165 38.24 20.89 -8.81
C ILE A 165 37.12 19.86 -8.68
N GLY A 166 37.47 18.60 -8.44
CA GLY A 166 36.51 17.54 -8.12
C GLY A 166 36.18 17.50 -6.64
N LEU A 167 34.98 17.06 -6.28
CA LEU A 167 34.49 17.03 -4.91
C LEU A 167 33.96 15.64 -4.53
N THR A 168 34.37 15.15 -3.37
CA THR A 168 33.84 13.91 -2.79
C THR A 168 33.48 14.15 -1.32
N GLY A 169 32.22 13.94 -0.98
CA GLY A 169 31.75 14.10 0.39
C GLY A 169 31.91 12.83 1.23
N TYR A 170 31.98 12.98 2.55
CA TYR A 170 32.04 11.84 3.47
C TYR A 170 30.77 10.99 3.39
N SER A 171 30.94 9.66 3.32
CA SER A 171 29.81 8.72 3.18
C SER A 171 28.85 9.01 2.01
N SER A 172 29.35 9.57 0.91
CA SER A 172 28.59 9.98 -0.28
C SER A 172 27.66 11.17 -0.05
N SER A 173 27.94 12.01 0.97
CA SER A 173 27.23 13.27 1.14
C SER A 173 27.49 14.23 -0.02
N ALA A 174 26.53 15.10 -0.30
CA ALA A 174 26.71 16.22 -1.20
C ALA A 174 27.67 17.26 -0.58
N VAL A 175 28.55 17.83 -1.41
CA VAL A 175 29.44 18.94 -1.07
C VAL A 175 28.94 20.17 -1.79
N THR A 176 28.62 21.24 -1.04
CA THR A 176 28.04 22.46 -1.60
C THR A 176 29.09 23.53 -1.88
N VAL A 177 28.90 24.28 -2.96
CA VAL A 177 29.72 25.44 -3.32
C VAL A 177 28.77 26.61 -3.51
N ALA A 178 28.74 27.52 -2.54
CA ALA A 178 27.98 28.75 -2.63
C ALA A 178 28.65 29.77 -3.55
N SER A 179 29.97 29.88 -3.44
CA SER A 179 30.77 30.75 -4.32
C SER A 179 32.25 30.39 -4.25
N ILE A 180 33.00 30.89 -5.23
CA ILE A 180 34.45 30.99 -5.17
C ILE A 180 34.87 32.46 -5.22
N THR A 181 35.89 32.82 -4.45
CA THR A 181 36.57 34.11 -4.55
C THR A 181 38.00 33.89 -5.04
N ILE A 182 38.31 34.44 -6.20
CA ILE A 182 39.64 34.38 -6.82
C ILE A 182 40.41 35.65 -6.41
N GLU A 183 41.56 35.45 -5.80
CA GLU A 183 42.46 36.51 -5.30
C GLU A 183 43.81 36.40 -6.01
N PRO A 184 44.04 37.18 -7.08
CA PRO A 184 45.34 37.23 -7.74
C PRO A 184 46.38 37.98 -6.91
N GLU A 185 47.67 37.64 -7.07
CA GLU A 185 48.79 38.35 -6.45
C GLU A 185 48.84 39.83 -6.87
N VAL A 186 48.44 40.11 -8.12
CA VAL A 186 48.34 41.45 -8.68
C VAL A 186 46.96 41.65 -9.30
N GLY A 187 46.15 42.53 -8.71
CA GLY A 187 44.82 42.87 -9.22
C GLY A 187 43.78 43.00 -8.12
N GLY A 188 42.51 43.08 -8.51
CA GLY A 188 41.37 42.97 -7.60
C GLY A 188 40.91 41.52 -7.49
N SER A 189 40.28 41.18 -6.37
CA SER A 189 39.59 39.91 -6.23
C SER A 189 38.27 39.89 -7.00
N SER A 190 37.81 38.71 -7.37
CA SER A 190 36.51 38.49 -8.02
C SER A 190 35.79 37.32 -7.36
N THR A 191 34.47 37.42 -7.24
CA THR A 191 33.62 36.35 -6.70
C THR A 191 32.69 35.85 -7.78
N ILE A 192 32.58 34.53 -7.91
CA ILE A 192 31.68 33.84 -8.83
C ILE A 192 30.74 32.98 -7.97
N LEU A 193 29.43 33.08 -8.20
CA LEU A 193 28.44 32.24 -7.51
C LEU A 193 28.56 30.79 -7.97
N GLY A 194 28.16 29.85 -7.12
CA GLY A 194 28.19 28.43 -7.46
C GLY A 194 27.40 28.13 -8.73
N SER A 195 26.21 28.71 -8.88
CA SER A 195 25.33 28.56 -10.04
C SER A 195 25.95 29.06 -11.35
N ASP A 196 26.93 29.97 -11.27
CA ASP A 196 27.56 30.58 -12.44
C ASP A 196 28.84 29.84 -12.86
N LEU A 197 29.23 28.79 -12.11
CA LEU A 197 30.40 27.98 -12.42
C LEU A 197 30.06 26.96 -13.50
N GLU A 198 30.95 26.85 -14.49
CA GLU A 198 30.97 25.69 -15.38
C GLU A 198 31.22 24.43 -14.52
N SER A 199 30.31 23.47 -14.63
CA SER A 199 30.32 22.29 -13.76
C SER A 199 29.93 21.02 -14.51
N VAL A 200 30.30 19.89 -13.92
CA VAL A 200 29.98 18.54 -14.40
C VAL A 200 29.42 17.76 -13.22
N ASN A 201 28.28 17.09 -13.44
CA ASN A 201 27.58 16.26 -12.45
C ASN A 201 27.34 17.01 -11.13
N MET A 202 27.01 18.30 -11.22
CA MET A 202 26.58 19.12 -10.09
C MET A 202 25.10 19.48 -10.30
N ARG A 203 24.34 19.52 -9.22
CA ARG A 203 22.99 20.07 -9.20
C ARG A 203 23.01 21.48 -8.63
N SER A 204 21.98 22.28 -8.90
CA SER A 204 21.82 23.54 -8.19
C SER A 204 21.47 23.28 -6.72
N ALA A 205 21.73 24.28 -5.88
CA ALA A 205 21.43 24.21 -4.47
C ALA A 205 21.00 25.57 -3.92
N GLY A 206 20.09 25.55 -2.97
CA GLY A 206 19.45 26.74 -2.41
C GLY A 206 17.94 26.55 -2.30
N GLU A 207 17.27 27.56 -1.77
CA GLU A 207 15.81 27.59 -1.67
C GLU A 207 15.21 28.18 -2.94
N GLN A 208 14.12 27.59 -3.41
CA GLN A 208 13.31 28.17 -4.49
C GLN A 208 12.41 29.26 -3.92
N ASP A 209 12.43 30.43 -4.54
CA ASP A 209 11.94 31.68 -3.94
C ASP A 209 10.42 31.82 -3.98
N PHE A 210 9.78 31.23 -5.00
CA PHE A 210 8.34 31.27 -5.22
C PHE A 210 7.78 29.92 -5.69
N THR A 211 6.46 29.83 -5.78
CA THR A 211 5.78 28.61 -6.26
C THR A 211 4.77 28.89 -7.38
N ILE A 212 4.63 27.92 -8.29
CA ILE A 212 3.51 27.83 -9.25
C ILE A 212 2.79 26.51 -9.00
N GLN A 213 1.51 26.57 -8.68
CA GLN A 213 0.66 25.40 -8.42
C GLN A 213 -0.43 25.32 -9.48
N ILE A 214 -0.54 24.18 -10.16
CA ILE A 214 -1.40 24.01 -11.34
C ILE A 214 -2.37 22.87 -11.08
N GLU A 215 -3.58 23.19 -10.64
CA GLU A 215 -4.74 22.28 -10.61
C GLU A 215 -5.58 22.40 -11.89
N GLY A 216 -5.51 23.55 -12.57
CA GLY A 216 -6.12 23.81 -13.88
C GLY A 216 -5.13 23.55 -15.01
N GLU A 217 -4.96 24.54 -15.88
CA GLU A 217 -4.08 24.44 -17.05
C GLU A 217 -3.01 25.53 -17.06
N MET A 218 -1.77 25.15 -17.40
CA MET A 218 -0.71 26.09 -17.74
C MET A 218 -0.23 25.83 -19.17
N THR A 219 -0.08 26.91 -19.93
CA THR A 219 0.55 26.88 -21.26
C THR A 219 1.71 27.87 -21.28
N SER A 220 2.85 27.45 -21.83
CA SER A 220 4.04 28.30 -21.94
C SER A 220 4.61 28.21 -23.34
N GLY A 221 4.84 29.35 -23.97
CA GLY A 221 5.37 29.45 -25.34
C GLY A 221 6.50 30.46 -25.42
N ASN A 222 7.67 30.06 -25.92
CA ASN A 222 8.82 30.96 -26.13
C ASN A 222 9.17 31.77 -24.86
N SER A 223 9.07 31.13 -23.69
CA SER A 223 9.06 31.80 -22.37
C SER A 223 10.15 31.25 -21.45
N ALA A 224 10.31 31.83 -20.27
CA ALA A 224 11.26 31.34 -19.28
C ALA A 224 10.66 31.34 -17.86
N VAL A 225 11.01 30.33 -17.07
CA VAL A 225 10.73 30.29 -15.62
C VAL A 225 12.02 30.03 -14.88
N SER A 226 12.36 30.88 -13.91
CA SER A 226 13.66 30.81 -13.22
C SER A 226 13.52 30.87 -11.69
N GLY A 227 14.11 29.90 -11.00
CA GLY A 227 14.29 29.90 -9.53
C GLY A 227 13.04 29.64 -8.68
N GLY A 228 11.94 29.21 -9.30
CA GLY A 228 10.68 28.87 -8.63
C GLY A 228 10.39 27.38 -8.66
N ARG A 229 9.54 26.92 -7.73
CA ARG A 229 9.04 25.53 -7.68
C ARG A 229 7.74 25.40 -8.44
N ILE A 230 7.63 24.41 -9.33
CA ILE A 230 6.38 24.12 -10.06
C ILE A 230 5.79 22.80 -9.56
N THR A 231 4.47 22.80 -9.31
CA THR A 231 3.70 21.60 -8.99
C THR A 231 2.47 21.51 -9.89
N VAL A 232 2.27 20.35 -10.51
CA VAL A 232 1.23 20.11 -11.52
C VAL A 232 0.34 18.94 -11.08
N ASN A 233 -0.92 19.23 -10.78
CA ASN A 233 -1.98 18.24 -10.55
C ASN A 233 -3.02 18.23 -11.67
N GLY A 234 -3.14 19.33 -12.42
CA GLY A 234 -3.86 19.45 -13.69
C GLY A 234 -2.94 19.18 -14.87
N ALA A 235 -2.89 20.09 -15.83
CA ALA A 235 -2.08 19.94 -17.04
C ALA A 235 -1.15 21.13 -17.29
N MET A 236 0.07 20.85 -17.74
CA MET A 236 1.06 21.84 -18.16
C MET A 236 1.59 21.47 -19.55
N SER A 237 1.56 22.40 -20.50
CA SER A 237 2.20 22.26 -21.81
C SER A 237 3.17 23.41 -22.03
N ALA A 238 4.41 23.09 -22.40
CA ALA A 238 5.48 24.05 -22.62
C ALA A 238 6.14 23.82 -23.98
N ASP A 239 6.24 24.88 -24.78
CA ASP A 239 6.83 24.88 -26.11
C ASP A 239 7.89 26.00 -26.18
N ASP A 240 9.11 25.66 -26.56
CA ASP A 240 10.27 26.56 -26.53
C ASP A 240 10.43 27.31 -25.19
N THR A 241 10.29 26.62 -24.05
CA THR A 241 10.37 27.23 -22.71
C THR A 241 11.63 26.82 -21.96
N ASP A 242 12.32 27.80 -21.37
CA ASP A 242 13.50 27.59 -20.53
C ASP A 242 13.13 27.48 -19.04
N PHE A 243 13.62 26.45 -18.37
CA PHE A 243 13.40 26.14 -16.96
C PHE A 243 14.73 26.17 -16.21
N ASP A 244 15.11 27.34 -15.70
CA ASP A 244 16.37 27.53 -14.99
C ASP A 244 16.19 27.43 -13.47
N ARG A 245 16.84 26.44 -12.83
CA ARG A 245 16.76 26.20 -11.37
C ARG A 245 15.32 25.99 -10.86
N VAL A 246 14.51 25.38 -11.71
CA VAL A 246 13.12 25.02 -11.43
C VAL A 246 12.98 23.55 -11.03
N GLY A 247 13.82 22.69 -11.60
CA GLY A 247 13.76 21.25 -11.39
C GLY A 247 13.97 20.86 -9.91
N PRO A 248 13.31 19.79 -9.43
CA PRO A 248 12.34 19.00 -10.17
C PRO A 248 10.96 19.68 -10.26
N VAL A 249 10.34 19.67 -11.45
CA VAL A 249 8.89 19.94 -11.58
C VAL A 249 8.13 18.76 -11.00
N ILE A 250 7.25 19.00 -10.03
CA ILE A 250 6.56 17.94 -9.29
C ILE A 250 5.19 17.68 -9.90
N LEU A 251 4.95 16.47 -10.41
CA LEU A 251 3.62 16.04 -10.84
C LEU A 251 2.94 15.27 -9.72
N GLY A 252 1.68 15.59 -9.46
CA GLY A 252 0.82 14.76 -8.62
C GLY A 252 0.53 13.41 -9.25
N ASN A 253 -0.26 12.59 -8.57
CA ASN A 253 -0.57 11.23 -9.03
C ASN A 253 -1.23 11.20 -10.42
N SER A 254 -1.94 12.25 -10.83
CA SER A 254 -2.62 12.36 -12.12
C SER A 254 -2.23 13.62 -12.89
N GLY A 255 -1.13 14.28 -12.52
CA GLY A 255 -0.67 15.47 -13.23
C GLY A 255 -0.16 15.14 -14.63
N GLU A 256 -0.25 16.09 -15.55
CA GLU A 256 0.21 15.93 -16.92
C GLU A 256 1.21 17.03 -17.28
N ILE A 257 2.36 16.64 -17.83
CA ILE A 257 3.33 17.57 -18.41
C ILE A 257 3.65 17.18 -19.85
N GLU A 258 3.58 18.16 -20.74
CA GLU A 258 3.98 18.06 -22.13
C GLU A 258 5.08 19.08 -22.41
N LEU A 259 6.26 18.59 -22.79
CA LEU A 259 7.40 19.42 -23.16
C LEU A 259 7.66 19.29 -24.66
N LEU A 260 7.70 20.41 -25.35
CA LEU A 260 7.76 20.54 -26.81
C LEU A 260 8.84 21.54 -27.24
N GLY A 261 9.16 21.50 -28.54
CA GLY A 261 10.12 22.42 -29.16
C GLY A 261 11.50 22.34 -28.52
N ASP A 262 12.21 23.46 -28.52
CA ASP A 262 13.53 23.64 -27.92
C ASP A 262 13.44 23.90 -26.40
N SER A 263 12.41 23.39 -25.72
CA SER A 263 12.29 23.53 -24.26
C SER A 263 13.48 22.90 -23.55
N ALA A 264 13.96 23.53 -22.48
CA ALA A 264 15.18 23.14 -21.81
C ALA A 264 15.09 23.27 -20.29
N PHE A 265 15.75 22.36 -19.58
CA PHE A 265 16.04 22.50 -18.16
C PHE A 265 17.51 22.81 -17.93
N SER A 266 17.80 23.69 -16.98
CA SER A 266 19.15 23.93 -16.48
C SER A 266 19.16 23.95 -14.96
N GLY A 267 20.14 23.25 -14.37
CA GLY A 267 20.42 23.32 -12.95
C GLY A 267 19.26 22.86 -12.08
N SER A 268 18.68 21.68 -12.32
CA SER A 268 17.77 21.05 -11.35
C SER A 268 18.39 20.99 -9.95
N LEU A 269 17.55 21.09 -8.91
CA LEU A 269 17.95 21.00 -7.51
C LEU A 269 17.94 19.56 -6.98
N ASP A 270 17.51 18.61 -7.81
CA ASP A 270 17.56 17.17 -7.52
C ASP A 270 18.29 16.42 -8.63
N ASP A 271 18.38 15.10 -8.53
CA ASP A 271 18.95 14.22 -9.55
C ASP A 271 18.02 14.00 -10.75
N HIS A 272 16.90 14.72 -10.85
CA HIS A 272 15.99 14.67 -11.99
C HIS A 272 15.33 16.03 -12.28
N ASP A 273 14.95 16.29 -13.53
CA ASP A 273 14.27 17.53 -13.93
C ASP A 273 12.76 17.50 -13.64
N VAL A 274 12.14 16.31 -13.64
CA VAL A 274 10.70 16.11 -13.39
C VAL A 274 10.49 14.93 -12.43
N ARG A 275 9.67 15.13 -11.39
CA ARG A 275 9.23 14.05 -10.48
C ARG A 275 7.78 13.70 -10.74
N ALA A 276 7.53 12.50 -11.23
CA ALA A 276 6.23 12.00 -11.62
C ALA A 276 5.57 11.14 -10.51
N GLY A 277 4.26 11.32 -10.31
CA GLY A 277 3.43 10.38 -9.53
C GLY A 277 3.04 9.13 -10.34
N PRO A 278 2.46 8.09 -9.72
CA PRO A 278 2.16 6.79 -10.33
C PRO A 278 1.42 6.88 -11.67
N ASP A 279 0.29 7.60 -11.71
CA ASP A 279 -0.63 7.66 -12.86
C ASP A 279 -0.44 8.93 -13.71
N SER A 280 0.63 9.70 -13.47
CA SER A 280 0.91 10.96 -14.17
C SER A 280 1.35 10.74 -15.61
N ALA A 281 1.11 11.72 -16.49
CA ALA A 281 1.59 11.68 -17.87
C ALA A 281 2.82 12.58 -18.03
N VAL A 282 3.90 12.02 -18.58
CA VAL A 282 5.09 12.77 -18.98
C VAL A 282 5.28 12.58 -20.47
N TYR A 283 5.21 13.67 -21.23
CA TYR A 283 5.62 13.69 -22.63
C TYR A 283 6.87 14.55 -22.78
N TRP A 284 7.95 13.91 -23.25
CA TRP A 284 9.24 14.54 -23.49
C TRP A 284 9.50 14.59 -25.00
N GLY A 285 9.42 15.77 -25.60
CA GLY A 285 9.65 15.98 -27.03
C GLY A 285 11.08 15.62 -27.48
N GLU A 286 11.25 15.36 -28.78
CA GLU A 286 12.54 14.92 -29.36
C GLU A 286 13.66 15.97 -29.18
N ASP A 287 13.31 17.26 -29.31
CA ASP A 287 14.25 18.38 -29.23
C ASP A 287 14.38 18.97 -27.81
N VAL A 288 13.64 18.42 -26.83
CA VAL A 288 13.67 18.88 -25.44
C VAL A 288 14.94 18.40 -24.74
N SER A 289 15.65 19.32 -24.08
CA SER A 289 16.87 19.03 -23.35
C SER A 289 16.69 19.11 -21.83
N GLY A 290 17.32 18.19 -21.11
CA GLY A 290 17.35 18.19 -19.64
C GLY A 290 18.61 18.88 -19.11
N SER A 291 18.72 19.03 -17.79
CA SER A 291 19.92 19.58 -17.14
C SER A 291 21.20 18.79 -17.48
N GLY A 292 21.05 17.50 -17.81
CA GLY A 292 22.10 16.65 -18.38
C GLY A 292 23.05 16.03 -17.35
N GLY A 293 24.06 15.31 -17.85
CA GLY A 293 24.99 14.57 -17.01
C GLY A 293 24.29 13.43 -16.25
N LEU A 294 24.40 13.45 -14.92
CA LEU A 294 23.73 12.50 -14.02
C LEU A 294 22.35 12.99 -13.55
N ILE A 295 21.83 14.09 -14.09
CA ILE A 295 20.47 14.54 -13.82
C ILE A 295 19.55 13.90 -14.85
N ASP A 296 18.66 13.04 -14.37
CA ASP A 296 17.67 12.35 -15.19
C ASP A 296 16.61 13.33 -15.70
N ARG A 297 16.01 13.02 -16.85
CA ARG A 297 14.90 13.82 -17.39
C ARG A 297 13.70 13.73 -16.46
N TRP A 298 13.38 12.52 -16.00
CA TRP A 298 12.36 12.32 -14.98
C TRP A 298 12.59 11.06 -14.15
N GLU A 299 12.03 11.08 -12.94
CA GLU A 299 11.78 9.88 -12.14
C GLU A 299 10.30 9.77 -11.80
N ARG A 300 9.74 8.57 -11.91
CA ARG A 300 8.40 8.25 -11.40
C ARG A 300 8.50 7.55 -10.07
N ARG A 301 7.70 7.99 -9.11
CA ARG A 301 7.74 7.45 -7.75
C ARG A 301 6.38 6.96 -7.28
N VAL A 302 6.41 5.88 -6.50
CA VAL A 302 5.24 5.28 -5.86
C VAL A 302 5.52 5.16 -4.37
N SER A 303 4.55 5.53 -3.54
CA SER A 303 4.60 5.36 -2.09
C SER A 303 3.29 4.77 -1.60
N GLY A 304 3.30 4.21 -0.38
CA GLY A 304 2.09 3.73 0.29
C GLY A 304 1.35 2.56 -0.38
N GLN A 305 1.98 1.89 -1.34
CA GLN A 305 1.35 0.82 -2.11
C GLN A 305 1.04 -0.42 -1.25
N THR A 306 -0.14 -1.00 -1.44
CA THR A 306 -0.61 -2.19 -0.73
C THR A 306 -0.97 -3.35 -1.65
N ILE A 307 -0.86 -4.56 -1.10
CA ILE A 307 -1.39 -5.78 -1.68
C ILE A 307 -2.48 -6.30 -0.75
N GLN A 308 -3.67 -6.56 -1.30
CA GLN A 308 -4.83 -7.05 -0.59
C GLN A 308 -5.05 -8.53 -0.85
N VAL A 309 -5.34 -9.28 0.21
CA VAL A 309 -5.66 -10.71 0.23
C VAL A 309 -6.80 -10.95 1.22
N ASP A 310 -7.47 -12.10 1.12
CA ASP A 310 -8.62 -12.42 1.97
C ASP A 310 -8.25 -12.93 3.38
N ALA A 311 -6.96 -13.14 3.65
CA ALA A 311 -6.50 -13.75 4.91
C ALA A 311 -5.32 -12.99 5.55
N ASP A 312 -5.19 -13.17 6.85
CA ASP A 312 -4.04 -12.71 7.64
C ASP A 312 -2.87 -13.68 7.56
N TYR A 313 -1.66 -13.12 7.72
CA TYR A 313 -0.39 -13.84 7.73
C TYR A 313 -0.08 -14.58 6.41
N VAL A 314 -0.65 -14.12 5.30
CA VAL A 314 -0.22 -14.54 3.96
C VAL A 314 1.16 -13.98 3.70
N VAL A 315 2.14 -14.84 3.42
CA VAL A 315 3.53 -14.42 3.14
C VAL A 315 3.69 -14.25 1.64
N LEU A 316 4.13 -13.06 1.23
CA LEU A 316 4.35 -12.66 -0.15
C LEU A 316 5.83 -12.37 -0.35
N ARG A 317 6.38 -12.82 -1.48
CA ARG A 317 7.69 -12.42 -1.98
C ARG A 317 7.48 -11.46 -3.14
N ILE A 318 8.18 -10.33 -3.10
CA ILE A 318 8.19 -9.38 -4.20
C ILE A 318 9.63 -9.27 -4.70
N THR A 319 9.82 -9.48 -5.99
CA THR A 319 11.13 -9.47 -6.65
C THR A 319 11.14 -8.42 -7.75
N GLY A 320 12.28 -7.73 -7.94
CA GLY A 320 12.45 -6.73 -8.98
C GLY A 320 12.07 -5.31 -8.53
N ILE A 321 12.14 -5.01 -7.22
CA ILE A 321 11.74 -3.72 -6.67
C ILE A 321 12.81 -2.66 -6.89
N GLY A 322 12.39 -1.54 -7.48
CA GLY A 322 13.22 -0.35 -7.69
C GLY A 322 14.43 -0.57 -8.62
N PRO A 323 15.27 0.46 -8.82
CA PRO A 323 16.40 0.40 -9.74
C PRO A 323 17.46 -0.66 -9.39
N GLN A 324 17.50 -1.10 -8.13
CA GLN A 324 18.39 -2.17 -7.66
C GLN A 324 17.79 -3.58 -7.84
N GLU A 325 16.57 -3.69 -8.39
CA GLU A 325 15.84 -4.93 -8.62
C GLU A 325 15.77 -5.83 -7.38
N SER A 326 15.56 -5.21 -6.22
CA SER A 326 15.65 -5.88 -4.93
C SER A 326 14.53 -6.90 -4.72
N THR A 327 14.76 -7.82 -3.77
CA THR A 327 13.76 -8.81 -3.33
C THR A 327 13.43 -8.61 -1.87
N GLN A 328 12.15 -8.64 -1.53
CA GLN A 328 11.65 -8.58 -0.16
C GLN A 328 10.59 -9.63 0.10
N GLU A 329 10.46 -10.03 1.36
CA GLU A 329 9.33 -10.84 1.85
C GLU A 329 8.52 -10.01 2.84
N ILE A 330 7.21 -9.96 2.62
CA ILE A 330 6.25 -9.23 3.44
C ILE A 330 5.09 -10.16 3.81
N PHE A 331 4.24 -9.74 4.75
CA PHE A 331 3.06 -10.52 5.12
C PHE A 331 1.82 -9.64 5.33
N SER A 332 0.64 -10.22 5.15
CA SER A 332 -0.63 -9.52 5.35
C SER A 332 -1.01 -9.41 6.83
N LEU A 333 -1.58 -8.26 7.19
CA LEU A 333 -2.26 -8.00 8.46
C LEU A 333 -3.55 -7.20 8.19
N GLY A 334 -4.67 -7.67 8.74
CA GLY A 334 -6.00 -7.20 8.35
C GLY A 334 -6.28 -7.37 6.85
N GLY A 335 -5.64 -8.35 6.20
CA GLY A 335 -5.75 -8.56 4.74
C GLY A 335 -4.89 -7.66 3.86
N PHE A 336 -4.04 -6.80 4.44
CA PHE A 336 -3.18 -5.88 3.67
C PHE A 336 -1.70 -6.12 3.96
N ALA A 337 -0.88 -6.07 2.92
CA ALA A 337 0.57 -6.08 3.01
C ALA A 337 1.16 -4.84 2.31
N SER A 338 2.02 -4.09 3.00
CA SER A 338 2.67 -2.90 2.44
C SER A 338 3.90 -3.26 1.62
N VAL A 339 3.98 -2.76 0.39
CA VAL A 339 5.17 -2.88 -0.44
C VAL A 339 6.24 -1.92 0.07
N ASP A 340 7.46 -2.41 0.26
CA ASP A 340 8.63 -1.61 0.69
C ASP A 340 8.38 -0.86 2.00
N SER A 341 7.64 -1.50 2.91
CA SER A 341 7.19 -0.93 4.18
C SER A 341 6.38 0.37 4.04
N GLY A 342 5.80 0.62 2.85
CA GLY A 342 5.07 1.85 2.51
C GLY A 342 5.96 3.03 2.09
N SER A 343 7.28 2.82 1.97
CA SER A 343 8.22 3.85 1.58
C SER A 343 7.98 4.32 0.15
N GLU A 344 8.42 5.54 -0.14
CA GLU A 344 8.50 6.00 -1.52
C GLU A 344 9.69 5.32 -2.22
N ARG A 345 9.45 4.83 -3.43
CA ARG A 345 10.48 4.26 -4.30
C ARG A 345 10.32 4.72 -5.74
N VAL A 346 11.42 4.71 -6.48
CA VAL A 346 11.47 4.99 -7.93
C VAL A 346 11.03 3.75 -8.70
N VAL A 347 10.10 3.92 -9.65
CA VAL A 347 9.53 2.84 -10.47
C VAL A 347 9.71 3.05 -11.97
N GLU A 348 10.17 4.23 -12.39
CA GLU A 348 10.56 4.53 -13.76
C GLU A 348 11.60 5.65 -13.73
N ILE A 349 12.59 5.57 -14.62
CA ILE A 349 13.62 6.59 -14.81
C ILE A 349 13.73 6.87 -16.30
N GLY A 350 13.51 8.13 -16.70
CA GLY A 350 13.92 8.64 -17.99
C GLY A 350 15.31 9.24 -17.88
N TYR A 351 16.34 8.49 -18.29
CA TYR A 351 17.73 8.91 -18.16
C TYR A 351 18.04 10.12 -19.05
N SER A 352 19.08 10.86 -18.69
CA SER A 352 19.59 12.01 -19.47
C SER A 352 19.89 11.65 -20.93
N ASP A 353 20.37 10.42 -21.19
CA ASP A 353 20.69 9.90 -22.52
C ASP A 353 19.47 9.52 -23.38
N GLY A 354 18.26 9.61 -22.82
CA GLY A 354 16.99 9.32 -23.49
C GLY A 354 16.55 7.87 -23.41
N THR A 355 17.31 6.99 -22.74
CA THR A 355 16.83 5.65 -22.40
C THR A 355 15.83 5.72 -21.25
N VAL A 356 14.92 4.73 -21.19
CA VAL A 356 13.93 4.62 -20.12
C VAL A 356 14.07 3.26 -19.46
N TRP A 357 14.16 3.27 -18.13
CA TRP A 357 14.03 2.07 -17.30
C TRP A 357 12.69 2.09 -16.58
N THR A 358 12.04 0.92 -16.48
CA THR A 358 10.72 0.75 -15.87
C THR A 358 10.78 -0.48 -14.95
N GLU A 359 10.30 -0.33 -13.72
CA GLU A 359 10.18 -1.42 -12.75
C GLU A 359 9.36 -2.57 -13.34
N SER A 360 9.87 -3.80 -13.20
CA SER A 360 9.22 -5.03 -13.67
C SER A 360 8.97 -6.00 -12.52
N ALA A 361 8.59 -5.46 -11.37
CA ALA A 361 8.42 -6.21 -10.14
C ALA A 361 7.28 -7.24 -10.23
N THR A 362 7.46 -8.38 -9.55
CA THR A 362 6.46 -9.46 -9.48
C THR A 362 6.17 -9.87 -8.05
N ILE A 363 4.91 -10.13 -7.75
CA ILE A 363 4.39 -10.66 -6.50
C ILE A 363 4.26 -12.18 -6.64
N GLU A 364 4.73 -12.91 -5.65
CA GLU A 364 4.60 -14.36 -5.53
C GLU A 364 4.08 -14.71 -4.14
N VAL A 365 3.12 -15.62 -4.06
CA VAL A 365 2.63 -16.14 -2.79
C VAL A 365 3.53 -17.25 -2.29
N VAL A 366 4.24 -16.99 -1.19
CA VAL A 366 5.12 -17.98 -0.54
C VAL A 366 4.33 -18.90 0.37
N THR A 367 3.39 -18.35 1.14
CA THR A 367 2.51 -19.11 2.04
C THR A 367 1.14 -18.48 2.10
N TYR A 368 0.11 -19.26 1.79
CA TYR A 368 -1.29 -18.90 1.94
C TYR A 368 -2.07 -20.15 2.32
N VAL A 369 -1.97 -20.48 3.61
CA VAL A 369 -2.57 -21.66 4.21
C VAL A 369 -3.65 -21.23 5.20
N THR A 370 -4.81 -21.85 5.09
CA THR A 370 -5.95 -21.69 5.97
C THR A 370 -6.37 -23.05 6.53
N GLY A 371 -7.41 -23.06 7.35
CA GLY A 371 -8.06 -24.32 7.77
C GLY A 371 -8.60 -25.19 6.63
N TRP A 372 -8.69 -24.68 5.38
CA TRP A 372 -9.24 -25.41 4.24
C TRP A 372 -8.19 -26.02 3.29
N ASN A 373 -6.91 -25.75 3.48
CA ASN A 373 -5.80 -26.40 2.78
C ASN A 373 -4.69 -26.80 3.76
N PRO A 374 -5.00 -27.53 4.85
CA PRO A 374 -3.94 -28.06 5.72
C PRO A 374 -3.01 -28.97 4.92
N GLU A 375 -1.76 -29.11 5.33
CA GLU A 375 -0.76 -29.96 4.63
C GLU A 375 -1.27 -31.38 4.35
N THR A 376 -2.09 -31.92 5.26
CA THR A 376 -2.72 -33.25 5.13
C THR A 376 -3.73 -33.37 4.00
N SER A 377 -4.27 -32.26 3.50
CA SER A 377 -5.23 -32.23 2.39
C SER A 377 -4.58 -32.50 1.03
N GLY A 378 -3.26 -32.28 0.91
CA GLY A 378 -2.56 -32.28 -0.38
C GLY A 378 -2.87 -31.08 -1.29
N ILE A 379 -3.68 -30.12 -0.81
CA ILE A 379 -3.96 -28.85 -1.49
C ILE A 379 -2.79 -27.89 -1.21
N GLY A 380 -2.27 -27.25 -2.26
CA GLY A 380 -1.17 -26.29 -2.15
C GLY A 380 -1.59 -24.96 -1.54
N ASN A 381 -0.65 -24.00 -1.51
CA ASN A 381 -0.96 -22.61 -1.15
C ASN A 381 -2.02 -22.02 -2.09
N TYR A 382 -2.91 -21.22 -1.53
CA TYR A 382 -3.78 -20.36 -2.32
C TYR A 382 -3.00 -19.17 -2.92
N GLY A 383 -3.64 -18.38 -3.78
CA GLY A 383 -3.06 -17.14 -4.30
C GLY A 383 -2.45 -17.24 -5.71
N GLY A 384 -2.83 -18.26 -6.47
CA GLY A 384 -2.57 -18.33 -7.91
C GLY A 384 -1.07 -18.37 -8.28
N GLY A 385 -0.77 -17.91 -9.50
CA GLY A 385 0.61 -17.78 -9.99
C GLY A 385 1.19 -16.39 -9.72
N PRO A 386 2.46 -16.14 -10.12
CA PRO A 386 3.07 -14.82 -10.00
C PRO A 386 2.25 -13.75 -10.72
N VAL A 387 2.12 -12.58 -10.08
CA VAL A 387 1.37 -11.43 -10.60
C VAL A 387 2.33 -10.25 -10.75
N THR A 388 2.22 -9.49 -11.83
CA THR A 388 2.98 -8.23 -11.98
C THR A 388 2.53 -7.22 -10.93
N LEU A 389 3.48 -6.62 -10.21
CA LEU A 389 3.22 -5.46 -9.38
C LEU A 389 3.13 -4.23 -10.30
N SER A 390 1.91 -3.76 -10.57
CA SER A 390 1.70 -2.49 -11.28
C SER A 390 2.01 -1.30 -10.36
N TRP A 391 1.83 -0.07 -10.85
CA TRP A 391 1.98 1.14 -10.02
C TRP A 391 0.69 1.55 -9.30
N ALA A 392 -0.37 0.75 -9.42
CA ALA A 392 -1.64 1.00 -8.75
C ALA A 392 -1.46 1.01 -7.23
N GLN A 393 -2.16 1.91 -6.55
CA GLN A 393 -2.07 2.06 -5.09
C GLN A 393 -2.44 0.79 -4.33
N ASN A 394 -3.39 -0.01 -4.84
CA ASN A 394 -3.76 -1.29 -4.27
C ASN A 394 -3.80 -2.38 -5.34
N THR A 395 -3.16 -3.51 -5.08
CA THR A 395 -3.25 -4.73 -5.90
C THR A 395 -4.05 -5.77 -5.15
N VAL A 396 -5.18 -6.22 -5.70
CA VAL A 396 -5.99 -7.27 -5.09
C VAL A 396 -5.57 -8.63 -5.67
N LEU A 397 -5.26 -9.58 -4.79
CA LEU A 397 -4.97 -10.97 -5.14
C LEU A 397 -6.18 -11.85 -4.81
N ASP A 398 -7.11 -11.96 -5.75
CA ASP A 398 -8.37 -12.70 -5.63
C ASP A 398 -8.40 -14.01 -6.43
N SER A 399 -7.27 -14.38 -7.05
CA SER A 399 -7.15 -15.60 -7.84
C SER A 399 -6.55 -16.76 -7.05
N GLY A 400 -6.93 -18.00 -7.41
CA GLY A 400 -6.42 -19.20 -6.75
C GLY A 400 -6.94 -19.38 -5.32
N THR A 401 -8.16 -18.94 -5.05
CA THR A 401 -8.90 -19.12 -3.80
C THR A 401 -10.19 -19.93 -4.04
N PRO A 402 -10.70 -20.66 -3.03
CA PRO A 402 -11.98 -21.35 -3.12
C PRO A 402 -13.15 -20.40 -2.86
N TYR A 403 -14.34 -20.77 -3.32
CA TYR A 403 -15.57 -20.06 -3.00
C TYR A 403 -16.72 -21.06 -2.85
N VAL A 404 -17.05 -21.43 -1.61
CA VAL A 404 -18.01 -22.50 -1.33
C VAL A 404 -19.41 -21.94 -1.15
N GLU A 405 -20.42 -22.62 -1.70
CA GLU A 405 -21.83 -22.29 -1.48
C GLU A 405 -22.67 -23.56 -1.23
N TRP A 406 -23.77 -23.40 -0.50
CA TRP A 406 -24.79 -24.45 -0.39
C TRP A 406 -25.66 -24.47 -1.64
N GLU A 407 -25.83 -25.66 -2.25
CA GLU A 407 -26.81 -25.86 -3.32
C GLU A 407 -28.13 -26.39 -2.77
N SER A 408 -28.08 -27.36 -1.84
CA SER A 408 -29.28 -27.92 -1.20
C SER A 408 -28.96 -28.64 0.11
N LEU A 409 -29.97 -28.76 0.97
CA LEU A 409 -29.95 -29.60 2.15
C LEU A 409 -31.32 -30.26 2.33
N GLU A 410 -31.41 -31.56 2.05
CA GLU A 410 -32.69 -32.26 1.90
C GLU A 410 -32.75 -33.52 2.77
N ILE A 411 -33.94 -33.84 3.28
CA ILE A 411 -34.21 -35.14 3.88
C ILE A 411 -34.44 -36.13 2.74
N ALA A 412 -33.77 -37.28 2.76
CA ALA A 412 -33.90 -38.24 1.67
C ALA A 412 -35.37 -38.65 1.47
N ASN A 413 -35.77 -38.83 0.21
CA ASN A 413 -37.16 -39.07 -0.16
C ASN A 413 -37.80 -40.21 0.65
N GLY A 414 -38.95 -39.92 1.27
CA GLY A 414 -39.71 -40.88 2.08
C GLY A 414 -39.17 -41.08 3.51
N ALA A 415 -38.20 -40.29 3.97
CA ALA A 415 -37.60 -40.41 5.30
C ALA A 415 -37.93 -39.25 6.27
N SER A 416 -38.91 -38.40 5.96
CA SER A 416 -39.30 -37.23 6.77
C SER A 416 -39.90 -37.56 8.15
N THR A 417 -40.10 -38.84 8.45
CA THR A 417 -40.59 -39.30 9.75
C THR A 417 -39.77 -40.48 10.26
N LYS A 418 -39.27 -40.39 11.50
CA LYS A 418 -38.49 -41.44 12.18
C LYS A 418 -38.88 -41.55 13.65
N SER A 419 -38.60 -42.68 14.29
CA SER A 419 -38.68 -42.78 15.75
C SER A 419 -37.44 -42.16 16.40
N THR A 420 -37.56 -41.62 17.62
CA THR A 420 -36.42 -41.13 18.38
C THR A 420 -35.32 -42.19 18.51
N GLY A 421 -34.06 -41.77 18.43
CA GLY A 421 -32.90 -42.67 18.40
C GLY A 421 -32.61 -43.36 17.06
N GLN A 422 -33.51 -43.31 16.07
CA GLN A 422 -33.20 -43.72 14.70
C GLN A 422 -32.44 -42.62 13.93
N SER A 423 -31.69 -42.99 12.90
CA SER A 423 -30.98 -42.04 12.03
C SER A 423 -31.86 -41.66 10.84
N MET A 424 -32.08 -40.37 10.66
CA MET A 424 -32.71 -39.77 9.49
C MET A 424 -31.64 -39.47 8.43
N PRO A 425 -31.74 -40.00 7.20
CA PRO A 425 -30.79 -39.74 6.13
C PRO A 425 -30.98 -38.32 5.56
N ILE A 426 -29.91 -37.53 5.56
CA ILE A 426 -29.84 -36.17 5.02
C ILE A 426 -28.88 -36.17 3.83
N LEU A 427 -29.27 -35.47 2.76
CA LEU A 427 -28.47 -35.21 1.57
C LEU A 427 -28.10 -33.73 1.53
N ALA A 428 -26.82 -33.44 1.74
CA ALA A 428 -26.24 -32.11 1.60
C ALA A 428 -25.55 -32.00 0.24
N ARG A 429 -25.78 -30.90 -0.47
CA ARG A 429 -25.07 -30.60 -1.72
C ARG A 429 -24.40 -29.25 -1.60
N LEU A 430 -23.08 -29.25 -1.81
CA LEU A 430 -22.24 -28.07 -1.78
C LEU A 430 -21.53 -27.91 -3.13
N ALA A 431 -21.18 -26.68 -3.43
CA ALA A 431 -20.46 -26.31 -4.62
C ALA A 431 -19.25 -25.44 -4.28
N ASN A 432 -18.15 -25.62 -5.00
CA ASN A 432 -17.04 -24.70 -5.00
C ASN A 432 -17.00 -23.95 -6.34
N ARG A 433 -17.37 -22.67 -6.32
CA ARG A 433 -17.32 -21.77 -7.50
C ARG A 433 -16.01 -21.00 -7.61
N GLY A 434 -15.09 -21.23 -6.67
CA GLY A 434 -13.75 -20.64 -6.70
C GLY A 434 -12.85 -21.32 -7.72
N THR A 435 -11.58 -20.91 -7.70
CA THR A 435 -10.55 -21.35 -8.64
C THR A 435 -9.51 -22.27 -8.01
N ALA A 436 -9.62 -22.55 -6.71
CA ALA A 436 -8.82 -23.55 -6.00
C ALA A 436 -9.71 -24.56 -5.26
N SER A 437 -9.22 -25.79 -5.10
CA SER A 437 -9.88 -26.83 -4.30
C SER A 437 -9.91 -26.45 -2.82
N ALA A 438 -10.88 -26.97 -2.06
CA ALA A 438 -10.97 -26.77 -0.61
C ALA A 438 -11.31 -28.08 0.12
N LEU A 439 -10.70 -28.29 1.28
CA LEU A 439 -11.08 -29.30 2.27
C LEU A 439 -11.80 -28.60 3.43
N LEU A 440 -13.13 -28.62 3.42
CA LEU A 440 -13.94 -27.90 4.41
C LEU A 440 -14.61 -28.85 5.40
N TYR A 441 -15.10 -28.25 6.48
CA TYR A 441 -15.94 -28.92 7.46
C TYR A 441 -17.27 -28.18 7.60
N PHE A 442 -18.36 -28.90 7.86
CA PHE A 442 -19.62 -28.30 8.26
C PHE A 442 -20.21 -28.99 9.49
N THR A 443 -21.03 -28.25 10.23
CA THR A 443 -21.82 -28.75 11.35
C THR A 443 -23.26 -28.28 11.23
N CYS A 444 -24.16 -28.86 12.03
CA CYS A 444 -25.57 -28.52 12.01
C CYS A 444 -26.13 -28.35 13.41
N ASP A 445 -27.09 -27.45 13.55
CA ASP A 445 -27.84 -27.17 14.76
C ASP A 445 -29.33 -27.48 14.53
N VAL A 446 -30.04 -27.86 15.59
CA VAL A 446 -31.50 -28.00 15.56
C VAL A 446 -32.11 -26.62 15.79
N VAL A 447 -32.84 -26.10 14.80
CA VAL A 447 -33.34 -24.71 14.79
C VAL A 447 -34.19 -24.39 16.02
N GLU A 448 -35.07 -25.31 16.41
CA GLU A 448 -36.04 -25.09 17.48
C GLU A 448 -35.40 -25.04 18.87
N THR A 449 -34.23 -25.67 19.04
CA THR A 449 -33.53 -25.72 20.33
C THR A 449 -32.27 -24.84 20.36
N GLY A 450 -31.70 -24.52 19.19
CA GLY A 450 -30.41 -23.87 19.04
C GLY A 450 -29.22 -24.74 19.49
N LEU A 451 -29.44 -26.03 19.72
CA LEU A 451 -28.40 -26.97 20.15
C LEU A 451 -27.80 -27.71 18.97
N GLU A 452 -26.54 -28.10 19.11
CA GLU A 452 -25.82 -28.89 18.11
C GLU A 452 -26.56 -30.21 17.82
N ALA A 453 -26.80 -30.46 16.54
CA ALA A 453 -27.50 -31.65 16.08
C ALA A 453 -26.57 -32.87 16.13
N ASN A 454 -27.12 -34.01 16.55
CA ASN A 454 -26.37 -35.26 16.51
C ASN A 454 -26.30 -35.81 15.07
N ILE A 455 -25.25 -35.42 14.36
CA ILE A 455 -24.95 -35.85 12.98
C ILE A 455 -23.73 -36.78 12.87
N GLY A 456 -23.18 -37.23 14.02
CA GLY A 456 -21.95 -38.02 14.06
C GLY A 456 -20.65 -37.20 14.09
N GLY A 457 -20.72 -35.90 14.38
CA GLY A 457 -19.58 -34.97 14.42
C GLY A 457 -19.49 -34.10 13.16
N PHE A 458 -18.37 -33.39 13.01
CA PHE A 458 -18.13 -32.57 11.81
C PHE A 458 -18.09 -33.41 10.54
N GLN A 459 -18.72 -32.91 9.48
CA GLN A 459 -18.67 -33.54 8.17
C GLN A 459 -17.54 -32.91 7.36
N GLU A 460 -16.58 -33.72 6.94
CA GLU A 460 -15.43 -33.32 6.11
C GLU A 460 -15.77 -33.48 4.62
N VAL A 461 -15.46 -32.49 3.81
CA VAL A 461 -15.74 -32.50 2.36
C VAL A 461 -14.58 -31.88 1.60
N GLY A 462 -14.00 -32.63 0.66
CA GLY A 462 -13.11 -32.09 -0.37
C GLY A 462 -13.91 -31.73 -1.61
N ILE A 463 -13.79 -30.50 -2.10
CA ILE A 463 -14.47 -30.03 -3.31
C ILE A 463 -13.44 -29.35 -4.23
N ASP A 464 -13.24 -29.92 -5.42
CA ASP A 464 -12.38 -29.33 -6.43
C ASP A 464 -12.96 -28.04 -7.00
N ALA A 465 -12.09 -27.19 -7.57
CA ALA A 465 -12.48 -25.92 -8.14
C ALA A 465 -13.54 -26.10 -9.26
N GLY A 466 -14.64 -25.35 -9.16
CA GLY A 466 -15.76 -25.39 -10.11
C GLY A 466 -16.71 -26.59 -9.93
N GLU A 467 -16.46 -27.49 -8.99
CA GLU A 467 -17.24 -28.73 -8.83
C GLU A 467 -18.37 -28.62 -7.79
N SER A 468 -19.26 -29.62 -7.80
CA SER A 468 -20.31 -29.83 -6.80
C SER A 468 -20.20 -31.24 -6.22
N VAL A 469 -20.38 -31.37 -4.91
CA VAL A 469 -20.33 -32.65 -4.19
C VAL A 469 -21.61 -32.85 -3.39
N GLU A 470 -22.10 -34.09 -3.40
CA GLU A 470 -23.19 -34.55 -2.54
C GLU A 470 -22.65 -35.39 -1.38
N VAL A 471 -23.09 -35.08 -0.16
CA VAL A 471 -22.70 -35.75 1.08
C VAL A 471 -23.95 -36.30 1.75
N SER A 472 -23.93 -37.59 2.05
CA SER A 472 -25.01 -38.27 2.78
C SER A 472 -24.60 -38.53 4.21
N PHE A 473 -25.35 -38.00 5.18
CA PHE A 473 -25.11 -38.23 6.61
C PHE A 473 -26.41 -38.52 7.37
N GLY A 474 -26.28 -39.01 8.61
CA GLY A 474 -27.43 -39.37 9.44
C GLY A 474 -27.64 -38.39 10.58
N TRP A 475 -28.84 -37.82 10.69
CA TRP A 475 -29.27 -36.99 11.83
C TRP A 475 -30.09 -37.80 12.82
N ARG A 476 -29.76 -37.74 14.12
CA ARG A 476 -30.53 -38.36 15.21
C ARG A 476 -31.10 -37.31 16.14
N ASN A 477 -32.32 -37.53 16.62
CA ASN A 477 -32.94 -36.72 17.66
C ASN A 477 -33.44 -37.60 18.82
N SER A 478 -33.33 -37.06 20.04
CA SER A 478 -33.83 -37.68 21.26
C SER A 478 -35.21 -37.16 21.67
N GLU A 479 -35.64 -36.03 21.13
CA GLU A 479 -36.92 -35.41 21.44
C GLU A 479 -38.01 -35.78 20.42
N VAL A 480 -39.22 -35.99 20.91
CA VAL A 480 -40.41 -36.25 20.09
C VAL A 480 -40.98 -34.90 19.64
N GLY A 481 -41.41 -34.83 18.38
CA GLY A 481 -41.97 -33.61 17.79
C GLY A 481 -41.35 -33.27 16.45
N ASP A 482 -41.72 -32.09 15.95
CA ASP A 482 -41.19 -31.58 14.70
C ASP A 482 -39.90 -30.80 14.96
N ALA A 483 -38.91 -30.96 14.07
CA ALA A 483 -37.62 -30.30 14.14
C ALA A 483 -37.09 -29.95 12.75
N THR A 484 -36.29 -28.89 12.68
CA THR A 484 -35.61 -28.42 11.47
C THR A 484 -34.11 -28.46 11.70
N LEU A 485 -33.37 -29.03 10.75
CA LEU A 485 -31.91 -29.04 10.77
C LEU A 485 -31.37 -27.84 9.98
N SER A 486 -30.51 -27.04 10.59
CA SER A 486 -29.77 -25.96 9.93
C SER A 486 -28.28 -26.28 9.94
N CYS A 487 -27.65 -26.33 8.77
CA CYS A 487 -26.22 -26.62 8.64
C CYS A 487 -25.46 -25.36 8.22
N ARG A 488 -24.24 -25.20 8.74
CA ARG A 488 -23.32 -24.13 8.37
C ARG A 488 -21.94 -24.67 8.05
N VAL A 489 -21.31 -24.08 7.05
CA VAL A 489 -19.90 -24.33 6.74
C VAL A 489 -19.05 -23.65 7.81
N LEU A 490 -18.01 -24.34 8.28
CA LEU A 490 -17.00 -23.79 9.19
C LEU A 490 -15.89 -23.14 8.36
N THR A 491 -15.88 -21.81 8.34
CA THR A 491 -14.89 -21.04 7.58
C THR A 491 -13.59 -20.88 8.38
N PRO A 492 -12.44 -20.70 7.72
CA PRO A 492 -11.16 -20.58 8.40
C PRO A 492 -11.06 -19.29 9.22
N SER A 493 -10.53 -19.38 10.43
CA SER A 493 -10.31 -18.21 11.30
C SER A 493 -9.20 -17.27 10.83
N GLN A 494 -8.43 -17.68 9.81
CA GLN A 494 -7.40 -16.85 9.18
C GLN A 494 -7.99 -15.83 8.20
N LEU A 495 -9.24 -16.02 7.76
CA LEU A 495 -9.89 -15.07 6.86
C LEU A 495 -10.18 -13.77 7.61
N VAL A 496 -9.99 -12.65 6.91
CA VAL A 496 -10.29 -11.31 7.42
C VAL A 496 -11.79 -11.12 7.51
N GLU A 497 -12.49 -11.46 6.43
CA GLU A 497 -13.94 -11.57 6.39
C GLU A 497 -14.33 -13.05 6.40
N GLU A 498 -15.22 -13.44 7.31
CA GLU A 498 -15.59 -14.84 7.56
C GLU A 498 -16.11 -15.54 6.29
N ASP A 499 -16.73 -14.79 5.38
CA ASP A 499 -17.37 -15.26 4.14
C ASP A 499 -16.54 -15.00 2.86
N ALA A 500 -15.28 -14.60 2.97
CA ALA A 500 -14.44 -14.32 1.80
C ALA A 500 -14.26 -15.55 0.88
N PHE A 501 -14.21 -16.75 1.47
CA PHE A 501 -14.22 -18.02 0.73
C PHE A 501 -15.62 -18.63 0.59
N GLY A 502 -16.67 -17.81 0.72
CA GLY A 502 -18.07 -18.23 0.79
C GLY A 502 -18.44 -18.88 2.12
N GLY A 503 -19.26 -19.92 2.05
CA GLY A 503 -19.76 -20.68 3.19
C GLY A 503 -21.24 -20.42 3.44
N GLY A 504 -21.56 -19.90 4.64
CA GLY A 504 -22.93 -19.61 5.05
C GLY A 504 -23.69 -20.83 5.58
N SER A 505 -25.01 -20.69 5.67
CA SER A 505 -25.90 -21.70 6.26
C SER A 505 -27.14 -21.97 5.41
N ILE A 506 -27.69 -23.16 5.55
CA ILE A 506 -28.92 -23.60 4.87
C ILE A 506 -29.72 -24.50 5.82
N SER A 507 -31.04 -24.56 5.64
CA SER A 507 -31.91 -25.40 6.47
C SER A 507 -32.69 -26.41 5.63
N THR A 508 -32.95 -27.56 6.23
CA THR A 508 -33.87 -28.59 5.71
C THR A 508 -35.33 -28.13 5.78
N GLY A 509 -36.21 -28.92 5.15
CA GLY A 509 -37.63 -28.92 5.50
C GLY A 509 -37.92 -29.59 6.86
N LEU A 510 -39.19 -29.62 7.25
CA LEU A 510 -39.61 -30.15 8.56
C LEU A 510 -39.42 -31.68 8.66
N ALA A 511 -38.78 -32.14 9.74
CA ALA A 511 -38.65 -33.54 10.11
C ALA A 511 -39.52 -33.86 11.34
N THR A 512 -40.22 -34.99 11.32
CA THR A 512 -41.07 -35.42 12.45
C THR A 512 -40.45 -36.62 13.18
N TRP A 513 -40.26 -36.47 14.49
CA TRP A 513 -39.78 -37.50 15.39
C TRP A 513 -40.92 -38.07 16.24
N THR A 514 -41.07 -39.39 16.23
CA THR A 514 -42.14 -40.12 16.93
C THR A 514 -41.57 -40.98 18.05
N GLU A 515 -42.40 -41.39 19.01
CA GLU A 515 -41.97 -42.37 20.01
C GLU A 515 -41.54 -43.68 19.31
N PRO A 516 -40.53 -44.40 19.85
CA PRO A 516 -40.21 -45.73 19.38
C PRO A 516 -41.47 -46.59 19.50
N VAL A 517 -41.86 -47.23 18.40
CA VAL A 517 -42.93 -48.22 18.47
C VAL A 517 -42.41 -49.33 19.39
N GLU A 518 -43.02 -49.51 20.56
CA GLU A 518 -42.81 -50.70 21.38
C GLU A 518 -43.20 -51.90 20.49
N GLY A 519 -42.20 -52.52 19.87
CA GLY A 519 -42.41 -53.78 19.16
C GLY A 519 -42.95 -54.76 20.17
N ASP A 520 -44.20 -55.21 19.95
CA ASP A 520 -44.96 -56.18 20.72
C ASP A 520 -44.19 -56.68 21.94
N SER A 521 -44.45 -56.08 23.11
CA SER A 521 -44.14 -56.72 24.37
C SER A 521 -44.53 -58.21 24.23
N LEU A 522 -43.55 -59.10 24.34
CA LEU A 522 -43.81 -60.53 24.45
C LEU A 522 -44.96 -60.66 25.45
N PRO A 523 -46.08 -61.33 25.13
CA PRO A 523 -47.20 -61.38 26.05
C PRO A 523 -46.66 -62.03 27.33
N ILE A 524 -46.59 -61.28 28.43
CA ILE A 524 -46.08 -61.77 29.73
C ILE A 524 -47.10 -62.74 30.36
N LEU A 525 -48.32 -62.81 29.82
CA LEU A 525 -49.43 -63.66 30.28
C LEU A 525 -49.19 -65.19 30.18
N PRO A 526 -48.64 -65.78 29.10
CA PRO A 526 -48.32 -67.20 29.02
C PRO A 526 -47.13 -67.58 29.92
N LEU A 527 -46.19 -66.67 30.17
CA LEU A 527 -45.04 -66.90 31.05
C LEU A 527 -45.47 -66.95 32.53
N LEU A 528 -46.35 -66.04 32.95
CA LEU A 528 -46.96 -66.07 34.30
C LEU A 528 -47.85 -67.30 34.50
N ALA A 529 -48.61 -67.72 33.48
CA ALA A 529 -49.40 -68.95 33.53
C ALA A 529 -48.50 -70.21 33.65
N ALA A 530 -47.37 -70.25 32.93
CA ALA A 530 -46.40 -71.34 33.03
C ALA A 530 -45.71 -71.40 34.40
N ILE A 531 -45.43 -70.26 35.03
CA ILE A 531 -44.86 -70.19 36.39
C ILE A 531 -45.87 -70.67 37.45
N VAL A 532 -47.15 -70.29 37.35
CA VAL A 532 -48.19 -70.75 38.28
C VAL A 532 -48.42 -72.27 38.16
N VAL A 533 -48.42 -72.81 36.93
CA VAL A 533 -48.52 -74.26 36.71
C VAL A 533 -47.25 -74.99 37.19
N GLY A 534 -46.06 -74.41 36.98
CA GLY A 534 -44.78 -74.94 37.45
C GLY A 534 -44.67 -74.99 38.98
N VAL A 535 -45.11 -73.94 39.68
CA VAL A 535 -45.15 -73.89 41.15
C VAL A 535 -46.21 -74.86 41.70
N GLY A 536 -47.35 -75.03 41.00
CA GLY A 536 -48.37 -76.02 41.36
C GLY A 536 -47.88 -77.47 41.27
N ILE A 537 -47.11 -77.80 40.23
CA ILE A 537 -46.53 -79.14 40.05
C ILE A 537 -45.37 -79.38 41.03
N ALA A 538 -44.47 -78.40 41.21
CA ALA A 538 -43.36 -78.49 42.16
C ALA A 538 -43.85 -78.61 43.62
N GLY A 539 -44.89 -77.86 44.00
CA GLY A 539 -45.51 -77.91 45.32
C GLY A 539 -46.13 -79.27 45.66
N MET A 540 -46.80 -79.93 44.70
CA MET A 540 -47.34 -81.30 44.91
C MET A 540 -46.23 -82.35 45.02
N THR A 541 -45.09 -82.18 44.34
CA THR A 541 -43.96 -83.11 44.44
C THR A 541 -43.14 -82.95 45.72
N MET A 542 -43.01 -81.74 46.27
CA MET A 542 -42.34 -81.52 47.57
C MET A 542 -43.18 -82.01 48.76
N LEU A 543 -44.50 -81.86 48.73
CA LEU A 543 -45.39 -82.42 49.77
C LEU A 543 -45.42 -83.95 49.78
N ARG A 544 -45.13 -84.61 48.65
CA ARG A 544 -44.94 -86.08 48.59
C ARG A 544 -43.53 -86.55 48.98
N ARG A 545 -42.53 -85.67 49.00
CA ARG A 545 -41.14 -85.98 49.41
C ARG A 545 -40.82 -85.62 50.86
N ALA A 546 -41.66 -84.83 51.53
CA ALA A 546 -41.48 -84.44 52.93
C ALA A 546 -41.93 -85.49 53.97
N SER A 547 -42.17 -86.75 53.57
CA SER A 547 -42.44 -87.85 54.51
C SER A 547 -41.27 -88.83 54.69
N ASP A 548 -40.16 -88.70 53.98
CA ASP A 548 -39.00 -89.57 54.13
C ASP A 548 -37.71 -88.77 54.29
N ALA A 549 -36.94 -89.17 55.31
CA ALA A 549 -35.53 -88.84 55.58
C ALA A 549 -35.23 -87.53 56.33
N ILE A 550 -35.31 -87.68 57.65
CA ILE A 550 -34.55 -87.01 58.72
C ILE A 550 -33.09 -87.56 58.70
N VAL A 551 -32.12 -86.79 59.24
CA VAL A 551 -30.78 -87.18 59.74
C VAL A 551 -29.66 -87.19 58.66
N GLU A 552 -28.48 -86.56 58.78
CA GLU A 552 -27.82 -85.66 59.74
C GLU A 552 -26.51 -85.12 59.07
N THR A 553 -26.09 -83.91 59.49
CA THR A 553 -24.74 -83.35 59.80
C THR A 553 -23.48 -83.78 59.01
N GLU A 554 -22.40 -82.99 58.84
CA GLU A 554 -21.76 -81.83 59.50
C GLU A 554 -20.66 -81.34 58.50
N GLU A 555 -20.56 -80.05 58.13
CA GLU A 555 -19.74 -78.95 58.69
C GLU A 555 -18.38 -78.65 57.98
N GLU A 556 -18.14 -77.34 57.83
CA GLU A 556 -16.90 -76.54 57.65
C GLU A 556 -16.18 -76.41 56.27
N ASP A 557 -16.61 -75.42 55.47
CA ASP A 557 -16.03 -74.06 55.23
C ASP A 557 -14.49 -73.86 54.93
N PRO A 558 -14.01 -72.66 54.50
CA PRO A 558 -13.94 -72.18 53.11
C PRO A 558 -12.52 -71.73 52.67
N SER A 559 -12.28 -71.41 51.39
CA SER A 559 -11.45 -70.24 50.98
C SER A 559 -11.33 -70.02 49.46
N TYR A 560 -11.66 -68.79 49.07
CA TYR A 560 -10.95 -67.87 48.15
C TYR A 560 -9.74 -68.38 47.33
N SER A 561 -9.75 -68.13 46.01
CA SER A 561 -8.82 -67.16 45.37
C SER A 561 -9.05 -67.04 43.85
N LYS A 562 -8.96 -65.79 43.33
CA LYS A 562 -8.29 -65.36 42.08
C LYS A 562 -8.83 -65.89 40.73
N ASP A 563 -8.74 -65.22 39.60
CA ASP A 563 -8.32 -63.89 39.15
C ASP A 563 -8.80 -63.79 37.67
N GLU A 564 -8.98 -62.55 37.19
CA GLU A 564 -8.68 -62.08 35.82
C GLU A 564 -9.12 -62.92 34.59
N TYR A 565 -10.05 -62.36 33.81
CA TYR A 565 -9.72 -61.59 32.58
C TYR A 565 -10.90 -60.72 32.15
#